data_AF-A0A0D0AEP9-F1
#
_entry.id   AF-A0A0D0AEP9-F1
#
_cell.length_a   1.000
_cell.length_b   1.000
_cell.length_c   1.000
_cell.angle_alpha   90.00
_cell.angle_beta   90.00
_cell.angle_gamma   90.00
#
_symmetry.space_group_name_H-M   'P 1'
#
loop_
_entity.id
_entity.type
_entity.pdbx_description
1 polymer ?
#
loop_
_entity_poly.entity_id
_entity_poly.type
_entity_poly.pdbx_seq_one_letter_code
_entity_poly.pdbx_strand_id
1 'polypeptide(L)'
;MKALIIYDNIKSWIHQCFCLLLDSGSIDYIGHELHTLRKALHNVSLKTNIIITRKKAIRSQIDILTTQFSTYKPSDDGPVKVNTDTHLRALVNVQDEIAQIVLFLVVICRVILGVSRSGCDLIMKIISIILFLTFQRSNDSLNSFQTNILKQIPMTSKRAKARFHLTGKTIPYAVCSCHCTYAPTYVSGSTTPAYPKQCMHHPTPGTECGKALLTGVERELQPKRTFLCHDFKDYLSSLLSCRDIETMMDQACDNLMDSINSPHLSFVKNSFEA
;
A
#
# COMPACT_ATOMS: atom_id res chain seq x y z
N MET A 1 18.43 -21.96 36.43
CA MET A 1 18.10 -22.14 34.99
C MET A 1 16.76 -21.50 34.59
N LYS A 2 15.63 -21.80 35.27
CA LYS A 2 14.31 -21.22 34.93
C LYS A 2 14.25 -19.69 34.82
N ALA A 3 14.96 -18.96 35.69
CA ALA A 3 15.01 -17.50 35.64
C ALA A 3 15.65 -16.92 34.36
N LEU A 4 16.63 -17.60 33.76
CA LEU A 4 17.27 -17.14 32.53
C LEU A 4 16.33 -17.25 31.34
N ILE A 5 15.54 -18.32 31.26
CA ILE A 5 14.51 -18.53 30.23
C ILE A 5 13.45 -17.41 30.29
N ILE A 6 13.02 -17.04 31.49
CA ILE A 6 12.08 -15.92 31.69
C ILE A 6 12.67 -14.61 31.15
N TYR A 7 13.96 -14.37 31.35
CA TYR A 7 14.62 -13.17 30.83
C TYR A 7 14.77 -13.17 29.30
N ASP A 8 15.01 -14.32 28.68
CA ASP A 8 15.05 -14.44 27.22
C ASP A 8 13.67 -14.18 26.61
N ASN A 9 12.60 -14.70 27.24
CA ASN A 9 11.22 -14.42 26.82
C ASN A 9 10.87 -12.94 26.96
N ILE A 10 11.18 -12.31 28.10
CA ILE A 10 10.97 -10.87 28.30
C ILE A 10 11.72 -10.04 27.24
N LYS A 11 12.97 -10.42 26.92
CA LYS A 11 13.76 -9.74 25.90
C LYS A 11 13.15 -9.88 24.50
N SER A 12 12.65 -11.07 24.16
CA SER A 12 11.95 -11.31 22.89
C SER A 12 10.67 -10.47 22.80
N TRP A 13 9.91 -10.37 23.89
CA TRP A 13 8.70 -9.53 23.95
C TRP A 13 8.99 -8.03 23.85
N ILE A 14 10.06 -7.54 24.44
CA ILE A 14 10.51 -6.15 24.27
C ILE A 14 10.83 -5.87 22.80
N HIS A 15 11.49 -6.82 22.13
CA HIS A 15 11.78 -6.69 20.71
C HIS A 15 10.50 -6.66 19.86
N GLN A 16 9.52 -7.49 20.21
CA GLN A 16 8.21 -7.48 19.56
C GLN A 16 7.49 -6.14 19.76
N CYS A 17 7.53 -5.55 20.97
CA CYS A 17 6.97 -4.23 21.23
C CYS A 17 7.67 -3.13 20.41
N PHE A 18 8.99 -3.23 20.21
CA PHE A 18 9.73 -2.34 19.30
C PHE A 18 9.27 -2.45 17.85
N CYS A 19 8.95 -3.66 17.38
CA CYS A 19 8.42 -3.86 16.03
C CYS A 19 6.99 -3.32 15.91
N LEU A 20 6.15 -3.49 16.94
CA LEU A 20 4.77 -2.99 16.96
C LEU A 20 4.69 -1.47 17.11
N LEU A 21 5.69 -0.81 17.70
CA LEU A 21 5.79 0.65 17.73
C LEU A 21 5.85 1.30 16.34
N LEU A 22 6.13 0.52 15.29
CA LEU A 22 6.08 0.96 13.90
C LEU A 22 4.65 0.93 13.32
N ASP A 23 3.69 0.36 14.04
CA ASP A 23 2.29 0.23 13.65
C ASP A 23 1.39 1.09 14.57
N SER A 24 0.78 2.13 13.99
CA SER A 24 0.01 3.12 14.73
C SER A 24 -1.29 2.59 15.34
N GLY A 25 -1.76 1.41 14.91
CA GLY A 25 -3.00 0.81 15.41
C GLY A 25 -2.89 0.14 16.79
N SER A 26 -1.68 -0.01 17.34
CA SER A 26 -1.44 -0.86 18.53
C SER A 26 -1.07 -0.09 19.80
N ILE A 27 -1.24 1.22 19.83
CA ILE A 27 -0.71 2.10 20.89
C ILE A 27 -1.22 1.71 22.28
N ASP A 28 -2.53 1.51 22.45
CA ASP A 28 -3.13 1.13 23.74
C ASP A 28 -2.67 -0.27 24.19
N TYR A 29 -2.54 -1.20 23.25
CA TYR A 29 -2.04 -2.54 23.50
C TYR A 29 -0.57 -2.52 23.96
N ILE A 30 0.29 -1.75 23.30
CA ILE A 30 1.70 -1.58 23.68
C ILE A 30 1.82 -0.95 25.08
N GLY A 31 0.97 0.04 25.39
CA GLY A 31 0.92 0.66 26.72
C GLY A 31 0.60 -0.35 27.83
N HIS A 32 -0.43 -1.18 27.62
CA HIS A 32 -0.78 -2.26 28.55
C HIS A 32 0.35 -3.28 28.68
N GLU A 33 0.99 -3.66 27.58
CA GLU A 33 2.03 -4.69 27.60
C GLU A 33 3.33 -4.24 28.25
N LEU A 34 3.71 -2.98 28.06
CA LEU A 34 4.79 -2.34 28.79
C LEU A 34 4.55 -2.36 30.30
N HIS A 35 3.31 -2.13 30.72
CA HIS A 35 2.93 -2.19 32.13
C HIS A 35 3.06 -3.62 32.68
N THR A 36 2.54 -4.62 31.95
CA THR A 36 2.65 -6.05 32.30
C THR A 36 4.11 -6.48 32.40
N LEU A 37 4.96 -6.10 31.44
CA LEU A 37 6.39 -6.35 31.43
C LEU A 37 7.10 -5.75 32.64
N ARG A 38 6.79 -4.50 33.00
CA ARG A 38 7.39 -3.82 34.15
C ARG A 38 7.00 -4.51 35.46
N LYS A 39 5.74 -4.95 35.59
CA LYS A 39 5.26 -5.72 36.74
C LYS A 39 5.93 -7.09 36.83
N ALA A 40 6.01 -7.83 35.72
CA ALA A 40 6.69 -9.13 35.65
C ALA A 40 8.19 -9.01 36.03
N LEU A 41 8.87 -7.98 35.53
CA LEU A 41 10.28 -7.71 35.86
C LEU A 41 10.46 -7.39 37.35
N HIS A 42 9.52 -6.67 37.96
CA HIS A 42 9.59 -6.33 39.38
C HIS A 42 9.50 -7.57 40.27
N ASN A 43 8.61 -8.50 39.93
CA ASN A 43 8.34 -9.74 40.66
C ASN A 43 9.52 -10.75 40.66
N VAL A 44 10.50 -10.60 39.77
CA VAL A 44 11.73 -11.43 39.82
C VAL A 44 12.62 -10.96 40.97
N SER A 45 12.62 -11.71 42.08
CA SER A 45 13.25 -11.35 43.37
C SER A 45 14.64 -11.96 43.62
N LEU A 46 15.20 -12.71 42.67
CA LEU A 46 16.49 -13.40 42.84
C LEU A 46 17.67 -12.42 42.97
N LYS A 47 18.49 -12.60 44.02
CA LYS A 47 19.60 -11.71 44.41
C LYS A 47 20.97 -12.05 43.78
N THR A 48 21.03 -12.86 42.75
CA THR A 48 22.31 -13.21 42.10
C THR A 48 22.84 -12.03 41.27
N ASN A 49 24.13 -11.70 41.36
CA ASN A 49 24.73 -10.55 40.64
C ASN A 49 24.43 -10.55 39.14
N ILE A 50 24.48 -11.71 38.48
CA ILE A 50 24.16 -11.87 37.06
C ILE A 50 22.70 -11.43 36.75
N ILE A 51 21.77 -11.78 37.63
CA ILE A 51 20.34 -11.45 37.50
C ILE A 51 20.11 -9.95 37.72
N ILE A 52 20.81 -9.35 38.69
CA ILE A 52 20.74 -7.91 38.98
C ILE A 52 21.21 -7.10 37.77
N THR A 53 22.37 -7.45 37.20
CA THR A 53 22.91 -6.77 36.00
C THR A 53 21.95 -6.88 34.82
N ARG A 54 21.38 -8.07 34.59
CA ARG A 54 20.44 -8.31 33.48
C ARG A 54 19.10 -7.58 33.68
N LYS A 55 18.57 -7.57 34.90
CA LYS A 55 17.38 -6.79 35.29
C LYS A 55 17.58 -5.30 35.05
N LYS A 56 18.76 -4.75 35.38
CA LYS A 56 19.10 -3.35 35.14
C LYS A 56 19.15 -3.01 33.63
N ALA A 57 19.74 -3.88 32.82
CA ALA A 57 19.80 -3.70 31.36
C ALA A 57 18.39 -3.70 30.73
N ILE A 58 17.53 -4.65 31.12
CA ILE A 58 16.16 -4.73 30.62
C ILE A 58 15.32 -3.54 31.08
N ARG A 59 15.49 -3.10 32.33
CA ARG A 59 14.81 -1.90 32.85
C ARG A 59 15.16 -0.66 32.03
N SER A 60 16.44 -0.47 31.72
CA SER A 60 16.90 0.62 30.84
C SER A 60 16.22 0.58 29.47
N GLN A 61 16.09 -0.60 28.85
CA GLN A 61 15.38 -0.74 27.57
C GLN A 61 13.90 -0.39 27.67
N ILE A 62 13.20 -0.85 28.72
CA ILE A 62 11.79 -0.50 28.97
C ILE A 62 11.62 1.01 29.18
N ASP A 63 12.53 1.64 29.89
CA ASP A 63 12.46 3.08 30.16
C ASP A 63 12.72 3.91 28.89
N ILE A 64 13.66 3.48 28.02
CA ILE A 64 13.83 4.05 26.67
C ILE A 64 12.55 3.92 25.85
N LEU A 65 11.93 2.73 25.83
CA LEU A 65 10.70 2.45 25.08
C LEU A 65 9.53 3.30 25.59
N THR A 66 9.42 3.43 26.91
CA THR A 66 8.41 4.29 27.56
C THR A 66 8.62 5.75 27.17
N THR A 67 9.87 6.22 27.12
CA THR A 67 10.19 7.60 26.76
C THR A 67 9.83 7.87 25.29
N GLN A 68 10.21 6.96 24.39
CA GLN A 68 9.84 7.04 22.97
C GLN A 68 8.32 7.04 22.76
N PHE A 69 7.61 6.19 23.49
CA PHE A 69 6.15 6.12 23.48
C PHE A 69 5.52 7.43 23.98
N SER A 70 6.00 8.00 25.08
CA SER A 70 5.51 9.29 25.60
C SER A 70 5.81 10.48 24.68
N THR A 71 6.91 10.43 23.90
CA THR A 71 7.20 11.44 22.88
C THR A 71 6.40 11.27 21.61
N TYR A 72 5.82 10.08 21.38
CA TYR A 72 4.91 9.83 20.28
C TYR A 72 3.57 10.48 20.59
N LYS A 73 3.39 11.73 20.14
CA LYS A 73 2.05 12.28 19.97
C LYS A 73 1.50 11.68 18.69
N PRO A 74 0.42 10.87 18.72
CA PRO A 74 -0.30 10.60 17.48
C PRO A 74 -0.60 11.95 16.86
N SER A 75 -0.22 12.12 15.59
CA SER A 75 -0.59 13.33 14.86
C SER A 75 -2.11 13.43 15.00
N ASP A 76 -2.60 14.48 15.67
CA ASP A 76 -4.03 14.84 15.69
C ASP A 76 -4.45 15.40 14.32
N ASP A 77 -3.84 14.87 13.26
CA ASP A 77 -4.39 14.93 11.92
C ASP A 77 -5.65 14.09 12.01
N GLY A 78 -6.78 14.77 12.05
CA GLY A 78 -8.09 14.15 11.95
C GLY A 78 -8.22 13.28 10.69
N PRO A 79 -9.46 12.91 10.29
CA PRO A 79 -9.66 12.00 9.17
C PRO A 79 -8.87 12.44 7.92
N VAL A 80 -8.01 11.56 7.42
CA VAL A 80 -7.20 11.81 6.23
C VAL A 80 -8.15 11.96 5.05
N LYS A 81 -8.34 13.20 4.60
CA LYS A 81 -9.15 13.48 3.41
C LYS A 81 -8.41 12.98 2.17
N VAL A 82 -8.96 11.98 1.51
CA VAL A 82 -8.47 11.51 0.20
C VAL A 82 -9.43 12.01 -0.87
N ASN A 83 -8.90 12.64 -1.92
CA ASN A 83 -9.70 13.03 -3.07
C ASN A 83 -9.99 11.79 -3.92
N THR A 84 -11.26 11.43 -4.04
CA THR A 84 -11.73 10.26 -4.80
C THR A 84 -12.40 10.62 -6.13
N ASP A 85 -12.50 11.91 -6.48
CA ASP A 85 -13.15 12.38 -7.71
C ASP A 85 -12.56 11.75 -8.96
N THR A 86 -11.25 11.42 -8.92
CA THR A 86 -10.55 10.77 -10.02
C THR A 86 -10.99 9.34 -10.27
N HIS A 87 -11.48 8.64 -9.24
CA HIS A 87 -11.96 7.25 -9.34
C HIS A 87 -13.39 7.18 -9.90
N LEU A 88 -14.20 8.22 -9.69
CA LEU A 88 -15.61 8.26 -10.09
C LEU A 88 -15.83 8.65 -11.56
N ARG A 89 -14.83 9.22 -12.25
CA ARG A 89 -14.94 9.53 -13.69
C ARG A 89 -14.67 8.31 -14.57
N ALA A 90 -15.73 7.77 -15.17
CA ALA A 90 -15.62 6.84 -16.29
C ALA A 90 -15.12 7.58 -17.54
N LEU A 91 -13.80 7.77 -17.69
CA LEU A 91 -13.20 8.40 -18.87
C LEU A 91 -13.55 7.69 -20.20
N VAL A 92 -13.96 6.43 -20.11
CA VAL A 92 -14.39 5.62 -21.26
C VAL A 92 -15.68 6.18 -21.87
N ASN A 93 -16.59 6.72 -21.06
CA ASN A 93 -17.88 7.25 -21.54
C ASN A 93 -17.75 8.52 -22.40
N VAL A 94 -16.55 9.11 -22.46
CA VAL A 94 -16.25 10.30 -23.27
C VAL A 94 -15.61 9.92 -24.62
N GLN A 95 -15.41 8.63 -24.89
CA GLN A 95 -14.79 8.14 -26.12
C GLN A 95 -15.82 7.61 -27.11
N ASP A 96 -15.47 7.64 -28.39
CA ASP A 96 -16.26 7.00 -29.45
C ASP A 96 -16.40 5.49 -29.19
N GLU A 97 -17.54 4.90 -29.53
CA GLU A 97 -17.89 3.51 -29.20
C GLU A 97 -16.85 2.52 -29.75
N ILE A 98 -16.32 2.80 -30.95
CA ILE A 98 -15.25 2.00 -31.56
C ILE A 98 -13.99 2.02 -30.68
N ALA A 99 -13.58 3.20 -30.19
CA ALA A 99 -12.42 3.31 -29.32
C ALA A 99 -12.64 2.57 -28.00
N GLN A 100 -13.84 2.65 -27.42
CA GLN A 100 -14.21 1.91 -26.20
C GLN A 100 -14.10 0.39 -26.39
N ILE A 101 -14.62 -0.16 -27.50
CA ILE A 101 -14.56 -1.59 -27.80
C ILE A 101 -13.11 -2.06 -27.96
N VAL A 102 -12.30 -1.32 -28.71
CA VAL A 102 -10.87 -1.65 -28.92
C VAL A 102 -10.11 -1.65 -27.59
N LEU A 103 -10.35 -0.62 -26.79
CA LEU A 103 -9.82 -0.50 -25.44
C LEU A 103 -10.21 -1.69 -24.55
N PHE A 104 -11.48 -2.06 -24.55
CA PHE A 104 -12.01 -3.16 -23.75
C PHE A 104 -11.43 -4.51 -24.16
N LEU A 105 -11.33 -4.76 -25.47
CA LEU A 105 -10.72 -5.98 -26.01
C LEU A 105 -9.28 -6.16 -25.50
N VAL A 106 -8.49 -5.07 -25.47
CA VAL A 106 -7.11 -5.14 -24.99
C VAL A 106 -7.01 -5.30 -23.48
N VAL A 107 -7.97 -4.78 -22.72
CA VAL A 107 -8.09 -5.09 -21.30
C VAL A 107 -8.39 -6.57 -21.10
N ILE A 108 -9.34 -7.16 -21.85
CA ILE A 108 -9.64 -8.60 -21.80
C ILE A 108 -8.41 -9.42 -22.14
N CYS A 109 -7.74 -9.15 -23.27
CA CYS A 109 -6.54 -9.87 -23.68
C CYS A 109 -5.48 -9.85 -22.58
N ARG A 110 -5.35 -8.74 -21.88
CA ARG A 110 -4.33 -8.60 -20.84
C ARG A 110 -4.72 -9.21 -19.50
N VAL A 111 -5.94 -8.98 -19.04
CA VAL A 111 -6.38 -9.32 -17.68
C VAL A 111 -6.87 -10.76 -17.64
N ILE A 112 -7.68 -11.16 -18.63
CA ILE A 112 -8.33 -12.47 -18.66
C ILE A 112 -7.42 -13.49 -19.37
N LEU A 113 -6.90 -13.14 -20.55
CA LEU A 113 -6.10 -14.06 -21.36
C LEU A 113 -4.61 -14.05 -21.00
N GLY A 114 -4.17 -13.17 -20.11
CA GLY A 114 -2.77 -13.10 -19.65
C GLY A 114 -1.77 -12.74 -20.76
N VAL A 115 -2.20 -12.13 -21.85
CA VAL A 115 -1.32 -11.76 -22.97
C VAL A 115 -0.25 -10.79 -22.47
N SER A 116 0.99 -11.03 -22.91
CA SER A 116 2.14 -10.19 -22.54
C SER A 116 1.93 -8.73 -22.95
N ARG A 117 2.69 -7.81 -22.31
CA ARG A 117 2.60 -6.38 -22.63
C ARG A 117 2.88 -6.11 -24.11
N SER A 118 3.94 -6.74 -24.64
CA SER A 118 4.32 -6.63 -26.04
C SER A 118 3.26 -7.21 -26.98
N GLY A 119 2.60 -8.31 -26.61
CA GLY A 119 1.49 -8.88 -27.37
C GLY A 119 0.29 -7.93 -27.44
N CYS A 120 -0.11 -7.34 -26.31
CA CYS A 120 -1.20 -6.35 -26.28
C CYS A 120 -0.87 -5.10 -27.10
N ASP A 121 0.37 -4.62 -27.03
CA ASP A 121 0.83 -3.47 -27.83
C ASP A 121 0.79 -3.78 -29.33
N LEU A 122 1.13 -5.02 -29.72
CA LEU A 122 1.00 -5.49 -31.10
C LEU A 122 -0.46 -5.53 -31.56
N ILE A 123 -1.36 -6.11 -30.75
CA ILE A 123 -2.80 -6.17 -31.04
C ILE A 123 -3.36 -4.76 -31.26
N MET A 124 -3.05 -3.81 -30.37
CA MET A 124 -3.49 -2.41 -30.53
C MET A 124 -3.02 -1.81 -31.85
N LYS A 125 -1.75 -2.01 -32.21
CA LYS A 125 -1.18 -1.49 -33.47
C LYS A 125 -1.87 -2.12 -34.68
N ILE A 126 -2.12 -3.43 -34.66
CA ILE A 126 -2.83 -4.13 -35.74
C ILE A 126 -4.24 -3.58 -35.92
N ILE A 127 -4.98 -3.40 -34.82
CA ILE A 127 -6.34 -2.82 -34.86
C ILE A 127 -6.30 -1.39 -35.41
N SER A 128 -5.36 -0.55 -34.96
CA SER A 128 -5.20 0.81 -35.49
C SER A 128 -4.91 0.83 -36.99
N ILE A 129 -4.08 -0.10 -37.49
CA ILE A 129 -3.79 -0.24 -38.92
C ILE A 129 -5.03 -0.69 -39.68
N ILE A 130 -5.77 -1.68 -39.19
CA ILE A 130 -7.02 -2.16 -39.80
C ILE A 130 -8.01 -0.99 -39.91
N LEU A 131 -8.24 -0.26 -38.82
CA LEU A 131 -9.15 0.88 -38.82
C LEU A 131 -8.70 1.96 -39.81
N PHE A 132 -7.42 2.31 -39.83
CA PHE A 132 -6.87 3.26 -40.79
C PHE A 132 -7.15 2.84 -42.24
N LEU A 133 -6.86 1.58 -42.59
CA LEU A 133 -7.09 1.05 -43.94
C LEU A 133 -8.59 1.01 -44.30
N THR A 134 -9.46 0.63 -43.34
CA THR A 134 -10.91 0.61 -43.57
C THR A 134 -11.47 2.01 -43.81
N PHE A 135 -10.99 3.02 -43.07
CA PHE A 135 -11.42 4.40 -43.23
C PHE A 135 -10.93 4.99 -44.55
N GLN A 136 -9.68 4.73 -44.93
CA GLN A 136 -9.12 5.20 -46.20
C GLN A 136 -9.81 4.57 -47.42
N ARG A 137 -10.29 3.32 -47.32
CA ARG A 137 -11.05 2.67 -48.39
C ARG A 137 -12.43 3.30 -48.60
N SER A 138 -13.03 3.84 -47.54
CA SER A 138 -14.40 4.37 -47.58
C SER A 138 -14.50 5.79 -48.14
N ASN A 139 -13.44 6.60 -48.02
CA ASN A 139 -13.33 7.95 -48.57
C ASN A 139 -11.87 8.16 -48.96
N ASP A 140 -11.58 8.67 -50.16
CA ASP A 140 -10.20 8.94 -50.65
C ASP A 140 -9.35 9.82 -49.70
N SER A 141 -9.98 10.43 -48.68
CA SER A 141 -9.32 11.08 -47.55
C SER A 141 -10.03 10.81 -46.22
N LEU A 142 -9.26 10.79 -45.12
CA LEU A 142 -9.79 10.63 -43.77
C LEU A 142 -10.65 11.84 -43.38
N ASN A 143 -11.89 11.60 -42.97
CA ASN A 143 -12.71 12.67 -42.40
C ASN A 143 -12.25 13.01 -40.95
N SER A 144 -12.70 14.16 -40.44
CA SER A 144 -12.32 14.65 -39.11
C SER A 144 -12.72 13.66 -38.00
N PHE A 145 -13.85 12.99 -38.16
CA PHE A 145 -14.38 11.99 -37.23
C PHE A 145 -13.49 10.73 -37.15
N GLN A 146 -13.14 10.13 -38.28
CA GLN A 146 -12.25 8.97 -38.39
C GLN A 146 -10.86 9.27 -37.82
N THR A 147 -10.34 10.47 -38.10
CA THR A 147 -9.08 10.95 -37.52
C THR A 147 -9.16 11.08 -36.01
N ASN A 148 -10.31 11.51 -35.47
CA ASN A 148 -10.53 11.61 -34.02
C ASN A 148 -10.56 10.23 -33.36
N ILE A 149 -11.25 9.25 -33.94
CA ILE A 149 -11.29 7.87 -33.44
C ILE A 149 -9.88 7.27 -33.38
N LEU A 150 -9.10 7.39 -34.46
CA LEU A 150 -7.73 6.87 -34.50
C LEU A 150 -6.82 7.51 -33.44
N LYS A 151 -7.03 8.80 -33.14
CA LYS A 151 -6.29 9.50 -32.08
C LYS A 151 -6.67 9.03 -30.68
N GLN A 152 -7.91 8.58 -30.49
CA GLN A 152 -8.38 8.08 -29.19
C GLN A 152 -7.81 6.70 -28.86
N ILE A 153 -7.51 5.87 -29.88
CA ILE A 153 -6.98 4.52 -29.69
C ILE A 153 -5.50 4.58 -29.24
N PRO A 154 -5.17 4.09 -28.03
CA PRO A 154 -3.81 4.16 -27.54
C PRO A 154 -2.88 3.15 -28.23
N MET A 155 -1.72 3.62 -28.67
CA MET A 155 -0.70 2.75 -29.28
C MET A 155 0.00 1.79 -28.30
N THR A 156 -0.28 1.89 -27.00
CA THR A 156 0.31 1.03 -25.97
C THR A 156 -0.72 0.60 -24.93
N SER A 157 -0.60 -0.63 -24.46
CA SER A 157 -1.41 -1.23 -23.41
C SER A 157 -1.30 -0.48 -22.08
N LYS A 158 -0.17 0.21 -21.81
CA LYS A 158 -0.04 1.11 -20.65
C LYS A 158 -1.03 2.27 -20.74
N ARG A 159 -1.13 2.91 -21.90
CA ARG A 159 -2.09 4.00 -22.14
C ARG A 159 -3.53 3.48 -22.12
N ALA A 160 -3.78 2.29 -22.66
CA ALA A 160 -5.10 1.66 -22.60
C ALA A 160 -5.56 1.48 -21.14
N LYS A 161 -4.72 0.88 -20.27
CA LYS A 161 -5.06 0.72 -18.85
C LYS A 161 -5.25 2.05 -18.12
N ALA A 162 -4.43 3.05 -18.43
CA ALA A 162 -4.58 4.37 -17.84
C ALA A 162 -5.93 5.01 -18.19
N ARG A 163 -6.47 4.76 -19.39
CA ARG A 163 -7.80 5.26 -19.81
C ARG A 163 -8.95 4.64 -19.05
N PHE A 164 -8.84 3.39 -18.63
CA PHE A 164 -9.82 2.74 -17.76
C PHE A 164 -9.58 2.98 -16.26
N HIS A 165 -8.59 3.78 -15.90
CA HIS A 165 -8.12 3.91 -14.52
C HIS A 165 -7.79 2.55 -13.85
N LEU A 166 -7.44 1.53 -14.64
CA LEU A 166 -7.06 0.20 -14.13
C LEU A 166 -5.63 0.16 -13.58
N THR A 167 -4.89 1.27 -13.70
CA THR A 167 -3.63 1.45 -13.01
C THR A 167 -3.90 2.21 -11.73
N GLY A 168 -4.11 1.48 -10.64
CA GLY A 168 -3.96 2.07 -9.30
C GLY A 168 -2.58 2.71 -9.18
N LYS A 169 -2.49 3.75 -8.36
CA LYS A 169 -1.25 4.48 -8.14
C LYS A 169 -0.19 3.51 -7.60
N THR A 170 0.89 3.35 -8.35
CA THR A 170 2.03 2.53 -7.93
C THR A 170 3.20 3.41 -7.54
N ILE A 171 3.80 3.12 -6.40
CA ILE A 171 5.01 3.78 -5.90
C ILE A 171 6.20 2.87 -6.23
N PRO A 172 7.22 3.37 -6.96
CA PRO A 172 8.44 2.61 -7.21
C PRO A 172 9.33 2.65 -5.96
N TYR A 173 9.58 1.51 -5.36
CA TYR A 173 10.54 1.35 -4.26
C TYR A 173 11.90 0.94 -4.83
N ALA A 174 12.98 1.50 -4.30
CA ALA A 174 14.33 1.02 -4.59
C ALA A 174 14.61 -0.23 -3.75
N VAL A 175 15.21 -1.25 -4.35
CA VAL A 175 15.48 -2.54 -3.69
C VAL A 175 16.98 -2.79 -3.62
N CYS A 176 17.51 -3.01 -2.42
CA CYS A 176 18.89 -3.44 -2.23
C CYS A 176 19.07 -4.93 -2.61
N SER A 177 20.29 -5.35 -2.88
CA SER A 177 20.60 -6.78 -3.00
C SER A 177 20.37 -7.58 -1.72
N CYS A 178 20.28 -6.94 -0.55
CA CYS A 178 19.89 -7.58 0.70
C CYS A 178 18.36 -7.67 0.89
N HIS A 179 17.58 -7.36 -0.14
CA HIS A 179 16.11 -7.36 -0.15
C HIS A 179 15.43 -6.28 0.70
N CYS A 180 16.18 -5.36 1.31
CA CYS A 180 15.61 -4.19 1.94
C CYS A 180 15.04 -3.21 0.88
N THR A 181 13.84 -2.69 1.13
CA THR A 181 13.10 -1.78 0.26
C THR A 181 13.13 -0.35 0.80
N TYR A 182 13.28 0.63 -0.08
CA TYR A 182 13.33 2.05 0.24
C TYR A 182 12.21 2.80 -0.50
N ALA A 183 11.35 3.46 0.26
CA ALA A 183 10.32 4.33 -0.29
C ALA A 183 10.95 5.58 -0.94
N PRO A 184 10.37 6.12 -2.02
CA PRO A 184 10.84 7.35 -2.63
C PRO A 184 10.53 8.54 -1.72
N THR A 185 11.46 9.50 -1.67
CA THR A 185 11.21 10.84 -1.12
C THR A 185 11.07 11.84 -2.26
N TYR A 186 10.28 12.89 -2.05
CA TYR A 186 10.06 13.93 -3.05
C TYR A 186 10.48 15.26 -2.47
N VAL A 187 11.39 15.96 -3.17
CA VAL A 187 11.73 17.34 -2.83
C VAL A 187 10.51 18.21 -3.12
N SER A 188 10.23 19.21 -2.29
CA SER A 188 9.09 20.12 -2.47
C SER A 188 9.06 20.70 -3.90
N GLY A 189 7.96 20.46 -4.61
CA GLY A 189 7.76 20.88 -6.00
C GLY A 189 8.36 19.96 -7.08
N SER A 190 9.04 18.88 -6.71
CA SER A 190 9.60 17.90 -7.65
C SER A 190 8.72 16.66 -7.75
N THR A 191 8.45 16.22 -8.98
CA THR A 191 7.83 14.91 -9.26
C THR A 191 8.84 13.77 -9.37
N THR A 192 10.14 14.09 -9.31
CA THR A 192 11.22 13.11 -9.47
C THR A 192 11.50 12.45 -8.12
N PRO A 193 11.39 11.11 -8.01
CA PRO A 193 11.64 10.41 -6.76
C PRO A 193 13.14 10.40 -6.44
N ALA A 194 13.47 10.73 -5.20
CA ALA A 194 14.81 10.61 -4.64
C ALA A 194 14.89 9.37 -3.74
N TYR A 195 16.08 8.77 -3.69
CA TYR A 195 16.37 7.61 -2.84
C TYR A 195 17.77 7.76 -2.22
N PRO A 196 18.07 7.04 -1.14
CA PRO A 196 19.43 6.96 -0.61
C PRO A 196 20.40 6.40 -1.64
N LYS A 197 21.63 6.93 -1.71
CA LYS A 197 22.66 6.43 -2.63
C LYS A 197 23.12 5.01 -2.25
N GLN A 198 23.13 4.70 -0.96
CA GLN A 198 23.59 3.43 -0.39
C GLN A 198 22.55 2.86 0.59
N CYS A 199 22.59 1.55 0.77
CA CYS A 199 21.70 0.81 1.66
C CYS A 199 22.17 0.90 3.12
N MET A 200 21.34 1.50 3.98
CA MET A 200 21.58 1.67 5.42
C MET A 200 21.01 0.52 6.29
N HIS A 201 20.49 -0.52 5.65
CA HIS A 201 19.95 -1.68 6.37
C HIS A 201 21.07 -2.47 7.05
N HIS A 202 20.78 -2.95 8.26
CA HIS A 202 21.66 -3.77 9.08
C HIS A 202 21.05 -5.17 9.24
N PRO A 203 21.31 -6.11 8.31
CA PRO A 203 20.72 -7.45 8.34
C PRO A 203 21.08 -8.23 9.61
N THR A 204 22.27 -7.95 10.15
CA THR A 204 22.82 -8.56 11.36
C THR A 204 23.36 -7.46 12.29
N PRO A 205 23.27 -7.64 13.62
CA PRO A 205 23.79 -6.65 14.56
C PRO A 205 25.27 -6.36 14.30
N GLY A 206 25.60 -5.09 14.03
CA GLY A 206 26.97 -4.64 13.77
C GLY A 206 27.46 -4.77 12.32
N THR A 207 26.61 -5.20 11.39
CA THR A 207 26.98 -5.31 9.97
C THR A 207 26.01 -4.51 9.10
N GLU A 208 26.49 -3.41 8.53
CA GLU A 208 25.74 -2.60 7.57
C GLU A 208 25.87 -3.19 6.16
N CYS A 209 24.80 -3.14 5.36
CA CYS A 209 24.86 -3.61 3.99
C CYS A 209 25.74 -2.71 3.09
N GLY A 210 25.59 -1.37 3.17
CA GLY A 210 26.41 -0.37 2.48
C GLY A 210 26.36 -0.39 0.94
N LYS A 211 25.67 -1.34 0.32
CA LYS A 211 25.65 -1.49 -1.14
C LYS A 211 24.94 -0.33 -1.83
N ALA A 212 25.50 0.11 -2.96
CA ALA A 212 24.92 1.18 -3.76
C ALA A 212 23.55 0.78 -4.34
N LEU A 213 22.52 1.57 -4.00
CA LEU A 213 21.13 1.41 -4.44
C LEU A 213 20.89 1.99 -5.84
N LEU A 214 21.66 3.03 -6.19
CA LEU A 214 21.48 3.82 -7.40
C LEU A 214 22.57 3.52 -8.44
N THR A 215 22.26 3.74 -9.70
CA THR A 215 23.17 3.69 -10.85
C THR A 215 22.85 4.84 -11.81
N GLY A 216 23.85 5.29 -12.58
CA GLY A 216 23.71 6.43 -13.49
C GLY A 216 24.70 7.56 -13.17
N VAL A 217 24.56 8.67 -13.89
CA VAL A 217 25.33 9.91 -13.70
C VAL A 217 24.68 10.74 -12.58
N GLU A 218 25.42 11.62 -11.90
CA GLU A 218 24.93 12.36 -10.71
C GLU A 218 23.56 13.04 -10.87
N ARG A 219 23.22 13.50 -12.08
CA ARG A 219 21.93 14.16 -12.38
C ARG A 219 20.78 13.19 -12.70
N GLU A 220 21.07 11.91 -12.93
CA GLU A 220 20.10 10.90 -13.38
C GLU A 220 20.31 9.56 -12.65
N LEU A 221 20.42 9.63 -11.33
CA LEU A 221 20.54 8.42 -10.51
C LEU A 221 19.21 7.66 -10.47
N GLN A 222 19.20 6.44 -10.99
CA GLN A 222 18.04 5.53 -10.97
C GLN A 222 18.31 4.32 -10.08
N PRO A 223 17.27 3.74 -9.44
CA PRO A 223 17.44 2.52 -8.66
C PRO A 223 17.94 1.36 -9.53
N LYS A 224 18.95 0.64 -9.06
CA LYS A 224 19.46 -0.58 -9.71
C LYS A 224 18.40 -1.67 -9.83
N ARG A 225 17.52 -1.75 -8.84
CA ARG A 225 16.36 -2.65 -8.81
C ARG A 225 15.16 -1.89 -8.26
N THR A 226 14.01 -2.11 -8.88
CA THR A 226 12.74 -1.50 -8.47
C THR A 226 11.73 -2.57 -8.11
N PHE A 227 10.94 -2.30 -7.08
CA PHE A 227 9.73 -3.03 -6.74
C PHE A 227 8.56 -2.06 -6.80
N LEU A 228 7.53 -2.39 -7.56
CA LEU A 228 6.34 -1.55 -7.67
C LEU A 228 5.36 -1.96 -6.57
N CYS A 229 5.18 -1.08 -5.59
CA CYS A 229 4.16 -1.26 -4.55
C CYS A 229 2.91 -0.47 -4.95
N HIS A 230 1.72 -1.02 -4.69
CA HIS A 230 0.49 -0.25 -4.82
C HIS A 230 0.38 0.72 -3.63
N ASP A 231 0.01 1.96 -3.91
CA ASP A 231 -0.32 2.93 -2.86
C ASP A 231 -1.57 2.41 -2.14
N PHE A 232 -1.40 2.00 -0.88
CA PHE A 232 -2.49 1.42 -0.10
C PHE A 232 -3.65 2.41 0.06
N LYS A 233 -3.37 3.72 0.21
CA LYS A 233 -4.40 4.73 0.36
C LYS A 233 -5.19 4.86 -0.94
N ASP A 234 -4.52 4.90 -2.08
CA ASP A 234 -5.16 4.92 -3.39
C ASP A 234 -6.00 3.66 -3.64
N TYR A 235 -5.46 2.49 -3.32
CA TYR A 235 -6.17 1.22 -3.45
C TYR A 235 -7.43 1.18 -2.57
N LEU A 236 -7.29 1.48 -1.28
CA LEU A 236 -8.40 1.44 -0.33
C LEU A 236 -9.46 2.49 -0.68
N SER A 237 -9.04 3.70 -1.06
CA SER A 237 -9.97 4.76 -1.43
C SER A 237 -10.73 4.40 -2.71
N SER A 238 -10.05 3.82 -3.71
CA SER A 238 -10.68 3.31 -4.92
C SER A 238 -11.68 2.19 -4.62
N LEU A 239 -11.33 1.26 -3.73
CA LEU A 239 -12.22 0.17 -3.30
C LEU A 239 -13.47 0.71 -2.59
N LEU A 240 -13.30 1.62 -1.64
CA LEU A 240 -14.40 2.18 -0.86
C LEU A 240 -15.27 3.16 -1.67
N SER A 241 -14.72 3.78 -2.72
CA SER A 241 -15.48 4.65 -3.64
C SER A 241 -16.23 3.86 -4.72
N CYS A 242 -16.16 2.52 -4.70
CA CYS A 242 -16.93 1.70 -5.62
C CYS A 242 -18.40 1.73 -5.19
N ARG A 243 -19.26 2.25 -6.08
CA ARG A 243 -20.69 2.45 -5.79
C ARG A 243 -21.41 1.20 -5.26
N ASP A 244 -21.07 0.02 -5.78
CA ASP A 244 -21.69 -1.22 -5.33
C ASP A 244 -21.27 -1.58 -3.90
N ILE A 245 -20.00 -1.34 -3.55
CA ILE A 245 -19.47 -1.56 -2.20
C ILE A 245 -20.06 -0.54 -1.24
N GLU A 246 -20.12 0.73 -1.63
CA GLU A 246 -20.76 1.81 -0.87
C GLU A 246 -22.22 1.45 -0.57
N THR A 247 -22.98 1.04 -1.60
CA THR A 247 -24.37 0.60 -1.44
C THR A 247 -24.51 -0.59 -0.48
N MET A 248 -23.60 -1.57 -0.56
CA MET A 248 -23.59 -2.71 0.37
C MET A 248 -23.27 -2.30 1.81
N MET A 249 -22.35 -1.34 2.00
CA MET A 249 -22.00 -0.81 3.32
C MET A 249 -23.16 -0.03 3.93
N ASP A 250 -23.80 0.83 3.14
CA ASP A 250 -24.99 1.59 3.57
C ASP A 250 -26.13 0.65 3.94
N GLN A 251 -26.41 -0.35 3.09
CA GLN A 251 -27.44 -1.35 3.37
C GLN A 251 -27.15 -2.15 4.65
N ALA A 252 -25.89 -2.49 4.93
CA ALA A 252 -25.53 -3.17 6.17
C ALA A 252 -25.78 -2.29 7.41
N CYS A 253 -25.50 -0.99 7.33
CA CYS A 253 -25.80 -0.03 8.37
C CYS A 253 -27.32 0.13 8.58
N ASP A 254 -28.08 0.26 7.51
CA ASP A 254 -29.54 0.36 7.56
C ASP A 254 -30.15 -0.89 8.20
N ASN A 255 -29.73 -2.08 7.78
CA ASN A 255 -30.17 -3.35 8.37
C ASN A 255 -29.84 -3.44 9.87
N LEU A 256 -28.68 -2.95 10.29
CA LEU A 256 -28.29 -2.91 11.70
C LEU A 256 -29.19 -1.95 12.49
N MET A 257 -29.48 -0.77 11.95
CA MET A 257 -30.38 0.20 12.57
C MET A 257 -31.81 -0.34 12.66
N ASP A 258 -32.30 -1.01 11.62
CA ASP A 258 -33.60 -1.68 11.63
C ASP A 258 -33.67 -2.79 12.68
N SER A 259 -32.59 -3.58 12.84
CA SER A 259 -32.49 -4.61 13.87
C SER A 259 -32.52 -4.02 15.29
N ILE A 260 -31.82 -2.91 15.53
CA ILE A 260 -31.80 -2.20 16.82
C ILE A 260 -33.18 -1.62 17.15
N ASN A 261 -33.89 -1.11 16.15
CA ASN A 261 -35.20 -0.49 16.31
C ASN A 261 -36.35 -1.51 16.35
N SER A 262 -36.11 -2.74 15.90
CA SER A 262 -37.09 -3.82 15.96
C SER A 262 -37.40 -4.18 17.41
N PRO A 263 -38.68 -4.44 17.76
CA PRO A 263 -39.05 -4.78 19.12
C PRO A 263 -38.27 -6.01 19.59
N HIS A 264 -37.50 -5.80 20.67
CA HIS A 264 -36.60 -6.82 21.22
C HIS A 264 -37.39 -8.10 21.52
N LEU A 265 -37.07 -9.19 20.83
CA LEU A 265 -37.52 -10.51 21.25
C LEU A 265 -36.93 -10.73 22.65
N SER A 266 -37.80 -10.96 23.63
CA SER A 266 -37.48 -11.02 25.08
C SER A 266 -36.51 -12.15 25.48
N PHE A 267 -35.90 -12.82 24.50
CA PHE A 267 -35.12 -14.03 24.68
C PHE A 267 -33.63 -13.91 24.30
N VAL A 268 -33.21 -12.83 23.63
CA VAL A 268 -31.78 -12.63 23.31
C VAL A 268 -31.16 -11.71 24.37
N LYS A 269 -30.37 -12.31 25.26
CA LYS A 269 -29.78 -11.62 26.41
C LYS A 269 -28.62 -10.69 26.02
N ASN A 270 -27.89 -10.98 24.93
CA ASN A 270 -26.78 -10.16 24.42
C ASN A 270 -26.62 -10.33 22.90
N SER A 271 -26.27 -9.24 22.19
CA SER A 271 -26.11 -9.17 20.73
C SER A 271 -24.93 -9.98 20.15
N PHE A 272 -24.13 -10.62 21.00
CA PHE A 272 -22.94 -11.39 20.62
C PHE A 272 -23.09 -12.91 20.86
N GLU A 273 -24.27 -13.38 21.28
CA GLU A 273 -24.55 -14.80 21.51
C GLU A 273 -25.27 -15.49 20.33
N ALA A 274 -25.36 -14.83 19.17
CA ALA A 274 -25.98 -15.37 17.95
C ALA A 274 -24.95 -15.95 16.98
#